data_AF-A0A1G6HIW3-F1
#
_entry.id   AF-A0A1G6HIW3-F1
#
_cell.length_a   1.000
_cell.length_b   1.000
_cell.length_c   1.000
_cell.angle_alpha   90.00
_cell.angle_beta   90.00
_cell.angle_gamma   90.00
#
_symmetry.space_group_name_H-M   'P 1'
#
loop_
_entity.id
_entity.type
_entity.pdbx_description
1 polymer ?
#
loop_
_entity_poly.entity_id
_entity_poly.type
_entity_poly.pdbx_seq_one_letter_code
_entity_poly.pdbx_strand_id
1 'polypeptide(L)'
;MSDFHGAPSSSTNRPDQQDQSRHPRRPAMLDPRDAEEIPGELDPALRGEIAHTTAAAIVHRARASEDPEVVERLVRLVEDEGLDVVAALWADSPADTLPGALWRLYVLREWVRRDPETVAERFRLGVAAAPVHEVVAGVVTPTGPGDVRAVADAVLSGVFAGDLAVALERGAAFCRVLAVGAAFDADYVDTVDTGHAARMTRGAASLVRTAEELEHAAGLWRVRRLD
;
A
#
# COMPACT_ATOMS: atom_id res chain seq x y z
N MET A 1 58.95 -62.86 11.06
CA MET A 1 58.73 -63.04 12.52
C MET A 1 57.87 -61.86 12.95
N SER A 2 56.55 -61.97 12.77
CA SER A 2 55.58 -62.55 13.72
C SER A 2 55.37 -61.60 14.89
N ASP A 3 54.27 -60.84 14.95
CA ASP A 3 52.88 -61.21 15.26
C ASP A 3 52.57 -60.73 16.69
N PHE A 4 51.61 -59.82 16.87
CA PHE A 4 50.39 -60.06 17.66
C PHE A 4 49.56 -58.77 17.84
N HIS A 5 48.40 -58.77 17.19
CA HIS A 5 47.05 -58.62 17.76
C HIS A 5 46.78 -57.58 18.87
N GLY A 6 45.84 -56.67 18.61
CA GLY A 6 45.14 -55.91 19.65
C GLY A 6 44.22 -54.81 19.12
N ALA A 7 43.01 -55.16 18.69
CA ALA A 7 41.89 -54.22 18.70
C ALA A 7 41.33 -54.14 20.13
N PRO A 8 40.71 -53.01 20.52
CA PRO A 8 39.26 -53.07 20.56
C PRO A 8 38.58 -51.80 20.03
N SER A 9 37.50 -52.04 19.29
CA SER A 9 36.46 -51.10 18.93
C SER A 9 35.90 -50.41 20.18
N SER A 10 36.04 -49.09 20.26
CA SER A 10 35.36 -48.28 21.26
C SER A 10 34.12 -47.67 20.62
N SER A 11 32.99 -48.36 20.80
CA SER A 11 31.65 -47.78 20.70
C SER A 11 31.51 -46.69 21.76
N THR A 12 31.59 -45.42 21.35
CA THR A 12 31.07 -44.32 22.17
C THR A 12 29.62 -44.09 21.79
N ASN A 13 28.76 -44.81 22.51
CA ASN A 13 27.34 -44.51 22.65
C ASN A 13 27.21 -43.13 23.31
N ARG A 14 26.72 -42.13 22.56
CA ARG A 14 26.37 -40.80 23.11
C ARG A 14 24.85 -40.75 23.24
N PRO A 15 24.31 -40.49 24.45
CA PRO A 15 22.88 -40.56 24.70
C PRO A 15 22.15 -39.38 24.06
N ASP A 16 20.90 -39.65 23.66
CA ASP A 16 19.78 -38.74 23.44
C ASP A 16 20.08 -37.23 23.54
N GLN A 17 20.14 -36.56 22.40
CA GLN A 17 19.61 -35.20 22.29
C GLN A 17 18.34 -35.28 21.46
N GLN A 18 17.25 -35.62 22.16
CA GLN A 18 15.90 -35.27 21.76
C GLN A 18 15.90 -33.77 21.46
N ASP A 19 15.73 -33.43 20.18
CA ASP A 19 15.41 -32.08 19.74
C ASP A 19 14.13 -31.68 20.49
N GLN A 20 14.30 -30.81 21.48
CA GLN A 20 13.23 -30.28 22.29
C GLN A 20 12.33 -29.48 21.36
N SER A 21 11.29 -30.16 20.88
CA SER A 21 10.13 -29.58 20.25
C SER A 21 9.73 -28.36 21.07
N ARG A 22 9.97 -27.16 20.50
CA ARG A 22 9.56 -25.88 21.06
C ARG A 22 8.05 -25.96 21.27
N HIS A 23 7.65 -26.34 22.48
CA HIS A 23 6.26 -26.33 22.87
C HIS A 23 5.73 -24.91 22.64
N PRO A 24 4.63 -24.73 21.90
CA PRO A 24 3.97 -23.44 21.79
C PRO A 24 3.70 -22.93 23.20
N ARG A 25 4.26 -21.76 23.53
CA ARG A 25 3.99 -21.14 24.83
C ARG A 25 2.49 -20.83 24.87
N ARG A 26 1.79 -21.46 25.82
CA ARG A 26 0.38 -21.17 26.08
C ARG A 26 0.27 -19.67 26.38
N PRO A 27 -0.64 -18.92 25.72
CA PRO A 27 -0.82 -17.50 25.99
C PRO A 27 -1.00 -17.29 27.50
N ALA A 28 -0.23 -16.38 28.09
CA ALA A 28 -0.44 -15.99 29.47
C ALA A 28 -1.87 -15.42 29.54
N MET A 29 -2.72 -16.02 30.36
CA MET A 29 -4.03 -15.44 30.65
C MET A 29 -3.77 -14.16 31.45
N LEU A 30 -4.08 -13.02 30.84
CA LEU A 30 -4.14 -11.74 31.53
C LEU A 30 -5.20 -11.83 32.64
N ASP A 31 -4.90 -11.24 33.80
CA ASP A 31 -5.88 -11.08 34.87
C ASP A 31 -7.06 -10.26 34.32
N PRO A 32 -8.33 -10.63 34.60
CA PRO A 32 -9.50 -9.91 34.11
C PRO A 32 -9.46 -8.40 34.37
N ARG A 33 -8.81 -7.96 35.45
CA ARG A 33 -8.64 -6.54 35.79
C ARG A 33 -7.62 -5.82 34.91
N ASP A 34 -6.56 -6.52 34.51
CA ASP A 34 -5.53 -5.99 33.61
C ASP A 34 -6.00 -5.97 32.15
N ALA A 35 -6.96 -6.84 31.79
CA ALA A 35 -7.58 -6.84 30.46
C ALA A 35 -8.57 -5.67 30.26
N GLU A 36 -9.20 -5.19 31.33
CA GLU A 36 -10.14 -4.05 31.31
C GLU A 36 -9.43 -2.69 31.15
N GLU A 37 -8.13 -2.60 31.45
CA GLU A 37 -7.31 -1.39 31.28
C GLU A 37 -6.70 -1.24 29.88
N ILE A 38 -6.78 -2.28 29.03
CA ILE A 38 -6.41 -2.17 27.63
C ILE A 38 -7.55 -1.42 26.93
N PRO A 39 -7.32 -0.23 26.34
CA PRO A 39 -8.33 0.42 25.53
C PRO A 39 -8.79 -0.55 24.46
N GLY A 40 -10.04 -1.02 24.56
CA GLY A 40 -10.58 -1.98 23.61
C GLY A 40 -10.50 -1.39 22.21
N GLU A 41 -9.92 -2.14 21.27
CA GLU A 41 -10.05 -1.80 19.86
C GLU A 41 -11.54 -1.62 19.54
N LEU A 42 -11.89 -0.55 18.82
CA LEU A 42 -13.24 -0.34 18.30
C LEU A 42 -13.76 -1.64 17.69
N ASP A 43 -14.99 -2.04 18.06
CA ASP A 43 -15.70 -3.18 17.46
C ASP A 43 -15.55 -3.13 15.93
N PRO A 44 -15.07 -4.20 15.27
CA PRO A 44 -14.88 -4.24 13.83
C PRO A 44 -16.11 -3.82 13.03
N ALA A 45 -17.32 -4.15 13.51
CA ALA A 45 -18.56 -3.76 12.85
C ALA A 45 -18.76 -2.23 12.90
N LEU A 46 -18.56 -1.63 14.08
CA LEU A 46 -18.65 -0.19 14.27
C LEU A 46 -17.56 0.56 13.49
N ARG A 47 -16.33 0.03 13.45
CA ARG A 47 -15.24 0.59 12.65
C ARG A 47 -15.60 0.61 11.16
N GLY A 48 -16.17 -0.48 10.66
CA GLY A 48 -16.65 -0.56 9.27
C GLY A 48 -17.75 0.45 8.95
N GLU A 49 -18.74 0.60 9.84
CA GLU A 49 -19.81 1.59 9.67
C GLU A 49 -19.28 3.03 9.64
N ILE A 50 -18.36 3.36 10.54
CA ILE A 50 -17.69 4.67 10.59
C ILE A 50 -16.88 4.90 9.31
N ALA A 51 -16.16 3.89 8.83
CA ALA A 51 -15.37 3.97 7.60
C ALA A 51 -16.25 4.31 6.38
N HIS A 52 -17.34 3.57 6.17
CA HIS A 52 -18.28 3.85 5.07
C HIS A 52 -18.95 5.23 5.21
N THR A 53 -19.40 5.57 6.42
CA THR A 53 -20.09 6.85 6.67
C THR A 53 -19.16 8.04 6.39
N THR A 54 -17.91 7.97 6.85
CA THR A 54 -16.92 9.05 6.65
C THR A 54 -16.49 9.16 5.19
N ALA A 55 -16.22 8.03 4.52
CA ALA A 55 -15.90 8.00 3.10
C ALA A 55 -17.02 8.57 2.23
N ALA A 56 -18.26 8.14 2.48
CA ALA A 56 -19.43 8.65 1.78
C ALA A 56 -19.62 10.16 2.01
N ALA A 57 -19.52 10.63 3.27
CA ALA A 57 -19.65 12.06 3.59
C ALA A 57 -18.63 12.93 2.84
N ILE A 58 -17.37 12.47 2.76
CA ILE A 58 -16.31 13.19 2.03
C ILE A 58 -16.64 13.30 0.54
N VAL A 59 -16.97 12.18 -0.11
CA VAL A 59 -17.24 12.17 -1.57
C VAL A 59 -18.53 12.90 -1.92
N HIS A 60 -19.57 12.79 -1.11
CA HIS A 60 -20.84 13.49 -1.34
C HIS A 60 -20.72 15.00 -1.11
N ARG A 61 -20.01 15.44 -0.06
CA ARG A 61 -19.78 16.86 0.21
C ARG A 61 -18.94 17.53 -0.88
N ALA A 62 -17.93 16.81 -1.37
CA ALA A 62 -17.15 17.17 -2.55
C ALA A 62 -18.05 17.39 -3.78
N ARG A 63 -18.90 16.42 -4.11
CA ARG A 63 -19.83 16.53 -5.25
C ARG A 63 -20.86 17.65 -5.13
N ALA A 64 -21.34 17.91 -3.92
CA ALA A 64 -22.31 18.98 -3.67
C ALA A 64 -21.68 20.39 -3.72
N SER A 65 -20.35 20.46 -3.66
CA SER A 65 -19.60 21.70 -3.75
C SER A 65 -19.12 21.92 -5.20
N GLU A 66 -19.83 22.76 -5.95
CA GLU A 66 -19.44 23.12 -7.33
C GLU A 66 -18.25 24.10 -7.41
N ASP A 67 -17.69 24.51 -6.26
CA ASP A 67 -16.61 25.49 -6.16
C ASP A 67 -15.23 24.81 -5.96
N PRO A 68 -14.31 24.91 -6.95
CA PRO A 68 -12.94 24.38 -6.85
C PRO A 68 -12.15 24.93 -5.66
N GLU A 69 -12.40 26.18 -5.22
CA GLU A 69 -11.71 26.76 -4.06
C GLU A 69 -12.17 26.12 -2.74
N VAL A 70 -13.43 25.69 -2.67
CA VAL A 70 -13.96 24.96 -1.51
C VAL A 70 -13.39 23.55 -1.48
N VAL A 71 -13.27 22.90 -2.64
CA VAL A 71 -12.57 21.61 -2.77
C VAL A 71 -11.13 21.73 -2.30
N GLU A 72 -10.37 22.70 -2.80
CA GLU A 72 -8.99 22.93 -2.39
C GLU A 72 -8.87 23.24 -0.90
N ARG A 73 -9.80 24.02 -0.34
CA ARG A 73 -9.82 24.33 1.10
C ARG A 73 -10.20 23.12 1.95
N LEU A 74 -11.09 22.25 1.47
CA LEU A 74 -11.46 21.02 2.15
C LEU A 74 -10.31 20.02 2.12
N VAL A 75 -9.61 19.92 0.97
CA VAL A 75 -8.35 19.19 0.81
C VAL A 75 -7.32 19.71 1.81
N ARG A 76 -7.06 21.03 1.88
CA ARG A 76 -6.11 21.62 2.83
C ARG A 76 -6.50 21.42 4.30
N LEU A 77 -7.78 21.57 4.64
CA LEU A 77 -8.26 21.36 6.03
C LEU A 77 -8.10 19.89 6.47
N VAL A 78 -8.33 18.98 5.53
CA VAL A 78 -8.13 17.55 5.71
C VAL A 78 -6.62 17.25 5.76
N GLU A 79 -5.79 17.92 4.97
CA GLU A 79 -4.32 17.82 4.99
C GLU A 79 -3.66 18.37 6.26
N ASP A 80 -4.20 19.44 6.87
CA ASP A 80 -3.57 20.15 7.98
C ASP A 80 -3.87 19.51 9.35
N GLU A 81 -5.03 18.89 9.59
CA GLU A 81 -5.38 18.37 10.94
C GLU A 81 -6.18 17.03 11.02
N GLY A 82 -6.53 16.32 9.93
CA GLY A 82 -7.38 15.11 10.10
C GLY A 82 -7.51 14.03 9.03
N LEU A 83 -6.85 14.13 7.86
CA LEU A 83 -6.94 13.10 6.82
C LEU A 83 -6.29 11.80 7.27
N ASP A 84 -5.16 11.89 7.94
CA ASP A 84 -4.42 10.75 8.47
C ASP A 84 -5.26 9.96 9.48
N VAL A 85 -5.98 10.67 10.36
CA VAL A 85 -6.92 10.08 11.32
C VAL A 85 -8.08 9.40 10.62
N VAL A 86 -8.72 10.07 9.64
CA VAL A 86 -9.85 9.50 8.89
C VAL A 86 -9.40 8.33 8.01
N ALA A 87 -8.25 8.46 7.36
CA ALA A 87 -7.67 7.42 6.51
C ALA A 87 -7.32 6.18 7.34
N ALA A 88 -6.85 6.34 8.59
CA ALA A 88 -6.62 5.22 9.49
C ALA A 88 -7.89 4.40 9.75
N LEU A 89 -9.08 5.01 9.72
CA LEU A 89 -10.36 4.30 9.85
C LEU A 89 -10.67 3.41 8.64
N TRP A 90 -10.09 3.73 7.47
CA TRP A 90 -10.30 3.01 6.21
C TRP A 90 -9.27 1.93 5.94
N ALA A 91 -8.21 1.84 6.75
CA ALA A 91 -7.06 0.97 6.48
C ALA A 91 -7.43 -0.52 6.39
N ASP A 92 -8.44 -0.94 7.15
CA ASP A 92 -8.95 -2.32 7.18
C ASP A 92 -10.08 -2.58 6.16
N SER A 93 -10.49 -1.57 5.38
CA SER A 93 -11.60 -1.69 4.45
C SER A 93 -11.23 -2.47 3.18
N PRO A 94 -12.13 -3.35 2.67
CA PRO A 94 -11.91 -4.11 1.44
C PRO A 94 -11.66 -3.21 0.21
N ALA A 95 -10.87 -3.69 -0.75
CA ALA A 95 -10.46 -2.90 -1.92
C ALA A 95 -11.63 -2.44 -2.81
N ASP A 96 -12.68 -3.24 -2.84
CA ASP A 96 -13.91 -3.08 -3.61
C ASP A 96 -14.98 -2.26 -2.87
N THR A 97 -14.59 -1.57 -1.79
CA THR A 97 -15.42 -0.59 -1.08
C THR A 97 -14.89 0.83 -1.28
N LEU A 98 -15.75 1.83 -1.11
CA LEU A 98 -15.40 3.25 -1.16
C LEU A 98 -14.28 3.62 -0.17
N PRO A 99 -14.37 3.33 1.15
CA PRO A 99 -13.26 3.62 2.07
C PRO A 99 -11.96 2.92 1.66
N GLY A 100 -12.01 1.65 1.22
CA GLY A 100 -10.81 0.93 0.80
C GLY A 100 -10.16 1.49 -0.47
N ALA A 101 -10.95 2.01 -1.41
CA ALA A 101 -10.46 2.71 -2.59
C ALA A 101 -9.81 4.06 -2.21
N LEU A 102 -10.44 4.84 -1.31
CA LEU A 102 -9.91 6.11 -0.83
C LEU A 102 -8.61 5.93 -0.03
N TRP A 103 -8.52 4.89 0.80
CA TRP A 103 -7.29 4.55 1.53
C TRP A 103 -6.10 4.31 0.59
N ARG A 104 -6.31 3.58 -0.51
CA ARG A 104 -5.24 3.32 -1.50
C ARG A 104 -4.74 4.58 -2.16
N LEU A 105 -5.65 5.49 -2.54
CA LEU A 105 -5.28 6.80 -3.07
C LEU A 105 -4.51 7.63 -2.02
N TYR A 106 -4.93 7.60 -0.76
CA TYR A 106 -4.24 8.27 0.34
C TYR A 106 -2.82 7.73 0.54
N VAL A 107 -2.65 6.42 0.63
CA VAL A 107 -1.33 5.78 0.81
C VAL A 107 -0.41 6.10 -0.36
N LEU A 108 -0.92 6.07 -1.59
CA LEU A 108 -0.17 6.44 -2.78
C LEU A 108 0.35 7.87 -2.70
N ARG A 109 -0.54 8.80 -2.34
CA ARG A 109 -0.19 10.23 -2.19
C ARG A 109 0.82 10.45 -1.06
N GLU A 110 0.64 9.77 0.05
CA GLU A 110 1.54 9.88 1.19
C GLU A 110 2.93 9.31 0.88
N TRP A 111 3.01 8.26 0.06
CA TRP A 111 4.29 7.77 -0.46
C TRP A 111 4.97 8.83 -1.33
N VAL A 112 4.25 9.48 -2.25
CA VAL A 112 4.78 10.59 -3.08
C VAL A 112 5.25 11.75 -2.22
N ARG A 113 4.52 12.09 -1.15
CA ARG A 113 4.89 13.17 -0.23
C ARG A 113 6.19 12.87 0.52
N ARG A 114 6.34 11.63 1.03
CA ARG A 114 7.47 11.21 1.87
C ARG A 114 8.76 11.01 1.09
N ASP A 115 8.68 10.50 -0.13
CA ASP A 115 9.86 10.16 -0.94
C ASP A 115 9.64 10.50 -2.43
N PRO A 116 9.55 11.80 -2.77
CA PRO A 116 9.23 12.22 -4.13
C PRO A 116 10.36 11.94 -5.12
N GLU A 117 11.61 11.86 -4.65
CA GLU A 117 12.80 11.59 -5.49
C GLU A 117 12.75 10.17 -6.04
N THR A 118 12.57 9.17 -5.16
CA THR A 118 12.44 7.76 -5.58
C THR A 118 11.24 7.56 -6.50
N VAL A 119 10.13 8.24 -6.22
CA VAL A 119 8.92 8.12 -7.06
C VAL A 119 9.15 8.75 -8.43
N ALA A 120 9.79 9.92 -8.51
CA ALA A 120 10.15 10.55 -9.78
C ALA A 120 11.11 9.71 -10.61
N GLU A 121 12.11 9.10 -9.97
CA GLU A 121 13.05 8.21 -10.65
C GLU A 121 12.33 7.00 -11.25
N ARG A 122 11.51 6.31 -10.44
CA ARG A 122 10.72 5.17 -10.93
C ARG A 122 9.75 5.59 -12.02
N PHE A 123 9.10 6.75 -11.89
CA PHE A 123 8.19 7.23 -12.91
C PHE A 123 8.90 7.45 -14.25
N ARG A 124 10.06 8.13 -14.21
CA ARG A 124 10.91 8.37 -15.39
C ARG A 124 11.36 7.06 -16.05
N LEU A 125 11.83 6.10 -15.26
CA LEU A 125 12.22 4.77 -15.76
C LEU A 125 11.02 4.04 -16.37
N GLY A 126 9.85 4.09 -15.73
CA GLY A 126 8.63 3.45 -16.21
C GLY A 126 8.15 3.99 -17.56
N VAL A 127 8.11 5.32 -17.71
CA VAL A 127 7.74 5.99 -18.98
C VAL A 127 8.73 5.67 -20.09
N ALA A 128 10.03 5.63 -19.80
CA ALA A 128 11.05 5.31 -20.79
C ALA A 128 10.99 3.84 -21.26
N ALA A 129 10.69 2.92 -20.34
CA ALA A 129 10.64 1.48 -20.58
C ALA A 129 9.40 1.03 -21.37
N ALA A 130 8.25 1.64 -21.08
CA ALA A 130 7.02 1.42 -21.80
C ALA A 130 6.53 2.79 -22.29
N PRO A 131 6.93 3.23 -23.50
CA PRO A 131 6.35 4.40 -24.13
C PRO A 131 4.90 4.06 -24.51
N VAL A 132 4.03 4.00 -23.50
CA VAL A 132 2.59 3.96 -23.68
C VAL A 132 2.25 5.31 -24.32
N HIS A 133 1.75 5.27 -25.56
CA HIS A 133 1.18 6.46 -26.18
C HIS A 133 0.10 7.02 -25.25
N GLU A 134 0.43 8.13 -24.57
CA GLU A 134 -0.48 9.05 -23.87
C GLU A 134 -1.66 8.40 -23.13
N VAL A 135 -1.39 7.75 -21.99
CA VAL A 135 -2.47 7.41 -21.03
C VAL A 135 -2.14 7.93 -19.62
N VAL A 136 -1.61 9.14 -19.56
CA VAL A 136 -1.77 10.00 -18.38
C VAL A 136 -2.42 11.28 -18.89
N ALA A 137 -3.74 11.34 -18.72
CA ALA A 137 -4.57 12.45 -19.15
C ALA A 137 -3.98 13.82 -18.74
N GLY A 138 -3.65 14.65 -19.73
CA GLY A 138 -3.68 16.11 -19.63
C GLY A 138 -2.68 16.81 -18.70
N VAL A 139 -1.74 16.10 -18.08
CA VAL A 139 -0.70 16.71 -17.23
C VAL A 139 0.66 16.38 -17.84
N VAL A 140 1.47 17.43 -18.02
CA VAL A 140 2.87 17.41 -18.44
C VAL A 140 3.56 16.15 -17.95
N THR A 141 4.21 15.39 -18.84
CA THR A 141 5.01 14.21 -18.48
C THR A 141 5.91 14.56 -17.30
N PRO A 142 5.67 14.00 -16.10
CA PRO A 142 6.46 14.36 -14.93
C PRO A 142 7.95 14.14 -15.17
N THR A 143 8.73 15.22 -15.16
CA THR A 143 10.18 15.17 -15.40
C THR A 143 10.97 15.24 -14.10
N GLY A 144 10.32 15.63 -12.99
CA GLY A 144 10.95 15.68 -11.67
C GLY A 144 10.00 15.55 -10.48
N PRO A 145 10.56 15.59 -9.25
CA PRO A 145 9.84 15.39 -7.99
C PRO A 145 8.62 16.29 -7.79
N GLY A 146 8.71 17.55 -8.23
CA GLY A 146 7.60 18.50 -8.17
C GLY A 146 6.42 18.12 -9.06
N ASP A 147 6.70 17.63 -10.28
CA ASP A 147 5.66 17.25 -11.24
C ASP A 147 4.91 15.99 -10.76
N VAL A 148 5.61 15.04 -10.15
CA VAL A 148 5.01 13.82 -9.61
C VAL A 148 4.11 14.13 -8.41
N ARG A 149 4.51 15.06 -7.54
CA ARG A 149 3.64 15.59 -6.47
C ARG A 149 2.37 16.20 -7.07
N ALA A 150 2.52 17.04 -8.10
CA ALA A 150 1.38 17.65 -8.78
C ALA A 150 0.43 16.61 -9.41
N VAL A 151 0.96 15.51 -9.97
CA VAL A 151 0.12 14.40 -10.46
C VAL A 151 -0.62 13.71 -9.32
N ALA A 152 0.05 13.38 -8.21
CA ALA A 152 -0.59 12.76 -7.05
C ALA A 152 -1.68 13.66 -6.43
N ASP A 153 -1.41 14.96 -6.31
CA ASP A 153 -2.37 15.94 -5.82
C ASP A 153 -3.54 16.15 -6.80
N ALA A 154 -3.30 16.09 -8.12
CA ALA A 154 -4.36 16.15 -9.13
C ALA A 154 -5.27 14.91 -9.11
N VAL A 155 -4.70 13.72 -8.88
CA VAL A 155 -5.48 12.47 -8.68
C VAL A 155 -6.42 12.62 -7.48
N LEU A 156 -5.90 13.07 -6.33
CA LEU A 156 -6.74 13.29 -5.16
C LEU A 156 -7.75 14.42 -5.37
N SER A 157 -7.36 15.54 -5.97
CA SER A 157 -8.27 16.65 -6.27
C SER A 157 -9.44 16.21 -7.15
N GLY A 158 -9.23 15.26 -8.08
CA GLY A 158 -10.29 14.67 -8.89
C GLY A 158 -11.36 13.92 -8.09
N VAL A 159 -10.99 13.30 -6.97
CA VAL A 159 -11.95 12.69 -6.02
C VAL A 159 -12.92 13.74 -5.51
N PHE A 160 -12.38 14.89 -5.13
CA PHE A 160 -13.15 15.98 -4.54
C PHE A 160 -13.88 16.85 -5.59
N ALA A 161 -13.45 16.85 -6.84
CA ALA A 161 -14.12 17.54 -7.95
C ALA A 161 -15.33 16.75 -8.52
N GLY A 162 -15.68 15.61 -7.92
CA GLY A 162 -16.83 14.80 -8.34
C GLY A 162 -16.55 13.83 -9.50
N ASP A 163 -15.28 13.55 -9.81
CA ASP A 163 -14.90 12.59 -10.85
C ASP A 163 -14.10 11.40 -10.28
N LEU A 164 -14.68 10.75 -9.26
CA LEU A 164 -14.02 9.65 -8.55
C LEU A 164 -13.57 8.50 -9.46
N ALA A 165 -14.36 8.09 -10.46
CA ALA A 165 -13.93 7.02 -11.37
C ALA A 165 -12.66 7.40 -12.13
N VAL A 166 -12.58 8.62 -12.67
CA VAL A 166 -11.39 9.08 -13.40
C VAL A 166 -10.20 9.26 -12.45
N ALA A 167 -10.44 9.74 -11.22
CA ALA A 167 -9.39 9.82 -10.20
C ALA A 167 -8.79 8.43 -9.89
N LEU A 168 -9.64 7.43 -9.68
CA LEU A 168 -9.21 6.04 -9.44
C LEU A 168 -8.41 5.48 -10.62
N GLU A 169 -8.87 5.70 -11.86
CA GLU A 169 -8.14 5.26 -13.06
C GLU A 169 -6.80 5.94 -13.25
N ARG A 170 -6.72 7.24 -12.96
CA ARG A 170 -5.44 7.96 -13.00
C ARG A 170 -4.47 7.45 -11.94
N GLY A 171 -4.98 7.17 -10.74
CA GLY A 171 -4.21 6.50 -9.68
C GLY A 171 -3.69 5.13 -10.12
N ALA A 172 -4.54 4.33 -10.77
CA ALA A 172 -4.15 3.03 -11.30
C ALA A 172 -3.08 3.13 -12.40
N ALA A 173 -3.26 4.03 -13.36
CA ALA A 173 -2.28 4.28 -14.42
C ALA A 173 -0.92 4.71 -13.83
N PHE A 174 -0.94 5.58 -12.82
CA PHE A 174 0.28 5.99 -12.11
C PHE A 174 0.97 4.81 -11.42
N CYS A 175 0.22 3.95 -10.72
CA CYS A 175 0.76 2.71 -10.13
C CYS A 175 1.38 1.78 -11.18
N ARG A 176 0.77 1.62 -12.36
CA ARG A 176 1.31 0.81 -13.47
C ARG A 176 2.66 1.35 -13.95
N VAL A 177 2.76 2.66 -14.17
CA VAL A 177 4.03 3.31 -14.59
C VAL A 177 5.13 3.08 -13.55
N LEU A 178 4.81 3.29 -12.27
CA LEU A 178 5.77 3.06 -11.18
C LEU A 178 6.18 1.60 -11.04
N ALA A 179 5.26 0.65 -11.30
CA ALA A 179 5.58 -0.77 -11.28
C ALA A 179 6.58 -1.15 -12.38
N VAL A 180 6.40 -0.61 -13.59
CA VAL A 180 7.36 -0.79 -14.70
C VAL A 180 8.72 -0.22 -14.30
N GLY A 181 8.77 1.01 -13.78
CA GLY A 181 10.02 1.62 -13.35
C GLY A 181 10.73 0.84 -12.24
N ALA A 182 9.98 0.36 -11.25
CA ALA A 182 10.53 -0.46 -10.16
C ALA A 182 11.09 -1.81 -10.63
N ALA A 183 10.49 -2.41 -11.67
CA ALA A 183 11.00 -3.64 -12.27
C ALA A 183 12.32 -3.40 -13.04
N PHE A 184 12.39 -2.33 -13.83
CA PHE A 184 13.61 -1.97 -14.57
C PHE A 184 14.79 -1.62 -13.64
N ASP A 185 14.52 -0.91 -12.56
CA ASP A 185 15.52 -0.58 -11.55
C ASP A 185 16.01 -1.85 -10.82
N ALA A 186 15.12 -2.84 -10.58
CA ALA A 186 15.49 -4.12 -9.98
C ALA A 186 16.44 -4.94 -10.88
N ASP A 187 16.17 -4.98 -12.19
CA ASP A 187 17.02 -5.70 -13.16
C ASP A 187 18.43 -5.12 -13.24
N TYR A 188 18.59 -3.81 -13.01
CA TYR A 188 19.90 -3.15 -12.98
C TYR A 188 20.68 -3.49 -11.71
N VAL A 189 20.00 -3.59 -10.56
CA VAL A 189 20.61 -3.84 -9.25
C VAL A 189 20.79 -5.33 -8.94
N ASP A 190 20.09 -6.25 -9.61
CA ASP A 190 20.17 -7.70 -9.36
C ASP A 190 21.60 -8.26 -9.49
N THR A 191 22.41 -7.65 -10.35
CA THR A 191 23.82 -8.01 -10.54
C THR A 191 24.74 -7.57 -9.38
N VAL A 192 24.27 -6.68 -8.50
CA VAL A 192 25.04 -6.03 -7.42
C VAL A 192 24.49 -6.36 -6.03
N ASP A 193 23.17 -6.39 -5.86
CA ASP A 193 22.47 -6.72 -4.61
C ASP A 193 21.13 -7.41 -4.89
N THR A 194 21.15 -8.74 -4.90
CA THR A 194 19.98 -9.61 -5.09
C THR A 194 18.89 -9.42 -4.02
N GLY A 195 19.29 -9.03 -2.80
CA GLY A 195 18.36 -8.76 -1.70
C GLY A 195 17.59 -7.46 -1.88
N HIS A 196 18.22 -6.45 -2.48
CA HIS A 196 17.60 -5.19 -2.88
C HIS A 196 16.65 -5.40 -4.07
N ALA A 197 17.11 -6.10 -5.11
CA ALA A 197 16.30 -6.44 -6.29
C ALA A 197 15.00 -7.17 -5.90
N ALA A 198 15.08 -8.18 -5.03
CA ALA A 198 13.90 -8.91 -4.57
C ALA A 198 12.87 -8.03 -3.81
N ARG A 199 13.30 -6.99 -3.08
CA ARG A 199 12.38 -6.02 -2.44
C ARG A 199 11.68 -5.17 -3.48
N MET A 200 12.39 -4.75 -4.52
CA MET A 200 11.85 -3.92 -5.59
C MET A 200 10.85 -4.68 -6.45
N THR A 201 11.13 -5.94 -6.79
CA THR A 201 10.17 -6.82 -7.51
C THR A 201 8.88 -6.99 -6.71
N ARG A 202 8.97 -7.20 -5.38
CA ARG A 202 7.78 -7.26 -4.51
C ARG A 202 7.03 -5.93 -4.48
N GLY A 203 7.75 -4.80 -4.45
CA GLY A 203 7.17 -3.47 -4.55
C GLY A 203 6.41 -3.26 -5.87
N ALA A 204 7.02 -3.64 -7.00
CA ALA A 204 6.39 -3.59 -8.31
C ALA A 204 5.11 -4.44 -8.37
N ALA A 205 5.15 -5.66 -7.84
CA ALA A 205 3.97 -6.53 -7.77
C ALA A 205 2.85 -5.94 -6.88
N SER A 206 3.20 -5.26 -5.79
CA SER A 206 2.22 -4.55 -4.95
C SER A 206 1.58 -3.38 -5.70
N LEU A 207 2.36 -2.59 -6.45
CA LEU A 207 1.84 -1.50 -7.28
C LEU A 207 0.89 -2.00 -8.37
N VAL A 208 1.20 -3.14 -9.00
CA VAL A 208 0.31 -3.79 -9.97
C VAL A 208 -1.03 -4.17 -9.33
N ARG A 209 -0.99 -4.83 -8.15
CA ARG A 209 -2.24 -5.17 -7.43
C ARG A 209 -3.06 -3.93 -7.07
N THR A 210 -2.41 -2.89 -6.56
CA THR A 210 -3.11 -1.63 -6.25
C THR A 210 -3.73 -1.00 -7.49
N ALA A 211 -3.07 -1.07 -8.65
CA ALA A 211 -3.66 -0.59 -9.89
C ALA A 211 -4.94 -1.35 -10.26
N GLU A 212 -4.92 -2.67 -10.19
CA GLU A 212 -6.07 -3.54 -10.49
C GLU A 212 -7.23 -3.30 -9.52
N GLU A 213 -6.94 -3.11 -8.24
CA GLU A 213 -7.92 -2.76 -7.22
C GLU A 213 -8.60 -1.40 -7.50
N LEU A 214 -7.81 -0.38 -7.89
CA LEU A 214 -8.32 0.94 -8.24
C LEU A 214 -9.15 0.91 -9.55
N GLU A 215 -8.70 0.18 -10.57
CA GLU A 215 -9.44 -0.05 -11.82
C GLU A 215 -10.79 -0.73 -11.55
N HIS A 216 -10.79 -1.75 -10.68
CA HIS A 216 -12.01 -2.45 -10.27
C HIS A 216 -12.98 -1.51 -9.53
N ALA A 217 -12.47 -0.75 -8.55
CA ALA A 217 -13.26 0.23 -7.81
C ALA A 217 -13.85 1.32 -8.74
N ALA A 218 -13.09 1.78 -9.73
CA ALA A 218 -13.59 2.72 -10.74
C ALA A 218 -14.76 2.12 -11.55
N GLY A 219 -14.66 0.84 -11.91
CA GLY A 219 -15.74 0.08 -12.53
C GLY A 219 -17.00 0.02 -11.66
N LEU A 220 -16.84 -0.36 -10.38
CA LEU A 220 -17.93 -0.41 -9.40
C LEU A 220 -18.59 0.96 -9.19
N TRP A 221 -17.80 2.03 -9.13
CA TRP A 221 -18.31 3.40 -8.98
C TRP A 221 -19.24 3.78 -10.15
N ARG A 222 -18.86 3.48 -11.39
CA ARG A 222 -19.68 3.79 -12.58
C ARG A 222 -21.03 3.10 -12.59
N VAL A 223 -21.09 1.88 -12.08
CA VAL A 223 -22.33 1.09 -11.97
C VAL A 223 -23.05 1.29 -10.63
N ARG A 224 -22.60 2.25 -9.80
CA ARG A 224 -23.16 2.58 -8.47
C ARG A 224 -23.19 1.39 -7.51
N ARG A 225 -22.10 0.60 -7.51
CA ARG A 225 -21.89 -0.56 -6.63
C ARG A 225 -20.67 -0.44 -5.72
N LEU A 226 -20.05 0.73 -5.67
CA LEU A 226 -18.95 1.03 -4.74
C LEU A 226 -19.54 1.77 -3.53
N ASP A 227 -19.49 1.16 -2.36
CA ASP A 227 -20.12 1.62 -1.11
C ASP A 227 -19.12 1.87 0.02
#